data_AF-A0A946FT16-F1
#
_entry.id   AF-A0A946FT16-F1
#
_cell.length_a   1.000
_cell.length_b   1.000
_cell.length_c   1.000
_cell.angle_alpha   90.00
_cell.angle_beta   90.00
_cell.angle_gamma   90.00
#
_symmetry.space_group_name_H-M   'P 1'
#
loop_
_entity.id
_entity.type
_entity.pdbx_description
1 polymer ?
#
loop_
_entity_poly.entity_id
_entity_poly.type
_entity_poly.pdbx_seq_one_letter_code
_entity_poly.pdbx_strand_id
1 'polypeptide(L)'
;WKGPVKEERPSGYIVILGDHNISDNFFCDHGIAAQTILLGARVLGLGGCMFASINIKMLKEYLNIGDKLEPKLVVALGKPVEDIQIDELDKDGDIKYWRDENKIHHVPKRDLDDIIIGSW
;
A
#
# COMPACT_ATOMS: atom_id res chain seq x y z
N TRP A 1 -15.33 8.69 2.42
CA TRP A 1 -14.12 9.53 2.62
C TRP A 1 -13.76 10.22 1.31
N LYS A 2 -13.32 11.49 1.32
CA LYS A 2 -13.02 12.27 0.08
C LYS A 2 -11.51 12.31 -0.26
N GLY A 3 -10.68 11.55 0.44
CA GLY A 3 -9.22 11.60 0.31
C GLY A 3 -8.58 12.61 1.28
N PRO A 4 -7.23 12.65 1.31
CA PRO A 4 -6.47 13.58 2.15
C PRO A 4 -6.64 15.04 1.70
N VAL A 5 -6.48 15.98 2.64
CA VAL A 5 -6.43 17.41 2.34
C VAL A 5 -5.21 17.73 1.48
N LYS A 6 -5.18 18.90 0.84
CA LYS A 6 -4.18 19.24 -0.18
C LYS A 6 -2.75 19.09 0.33
N GLU A 7 -2.52 19.48 1.57
CA GLU A 7 -1.23 19.50 2.27
C GLU A 7 -0.74 18.09 2.65
N GLU A 8 -1.65 17.12 2.77
CA GLU A 8 -1.39 15.73 3.11
C GLU A 8 -1.34 14.82 1.88
N ARG A 9 -1.55 15.36 0.67
CA ARG A 9 -1.52 14.55 -0.54
C ARG A 9 -0.11 14.03 -0.82
N PRO A 10 0.03 12.77 -1.26
CA PRO A 10 1.30 12.24 -1.73
C PRO A 10 1.94 13.16 -2.78
N SER A 11 3.24 13.37 -2.65
CA SER A 11 4.01 14.19 -3.58
C SER A 11 4.40 13.42 -4.85
N GLY A 12 4.31 12.09 -4.82
CA GLY A 12 4.60 11.24 -5.97
C GLY A 12 3.80 9.95 -5.95
N TYR A 13 3.67 9.35 -7.13
CA TYR A 13 3.02 8.06 -7.34
C TYR A 13 3.86 7.21 -8.29
N ILE A 14 3.98 5.92 -8.00
CA ILE A 14 4.58 4.92 -8.88
C ILE A 14 3.48 3.95 -9.26
N VAL A 15 3.22 3.79 -10.56
CA VAL A 15 2.29 2.78 -11.08
C VAL A 15 3.09 1.54 -11.45
N ILE A 16 2.81 0.41 -10.80
CA ILE A 16 3.43 -0.88 -11.09
C ILE A 16 2.58 -1.59 -12.14
N LEU A 17 3.19 -1.92 -13.26
CA LEU A 17 2.53 -2.50 -14.43
C LEU A 17 2.98 -3.96 -14.62
N GLY A 18 2.05 -4.83 -14.98
CA GLY A 18 2.34 -6.12 -15.60
C GLY A 18 2.40 -5.96 -17.12
N ASP A 19 3.38 -6.59 -17.77
CA ASP A 19 3.54 -6.57 -19.22
C ASP A 19 3.16 -7.91 -19.85
N HIS A 20 2.02 -7.93 -20.53
CA HIS A 20 1.48 -9.10 -21.23
C HIS A 20 2.26 -9.49 -22.50
N ASN A 21 3.28 -8.71 -22.90
CA ASN A 21 4.23 -9.18 -23.90
C ASN A 21 5.29 -10.13 -23.29
N ILE A 22 5.42 -10.16 -21.97
CA ILE A 22 6.41 -10.97 -21.24
C ILE A 22 5.73 -12.18 -20.58
N SER A 23 4.65 -11.94 -19.84
CA SER A 23 3.92 -12.98 -19.10
C SER A 23 2.48 -12.55 -18.84
N ASP A 24 1.56 -13.51 -18.79
CA ASP A 24 0.20 -13.30 -18.26
C ASP A 24 0.09 -13.66 -16.77
N ASN A 25 1.12 -14.31 -16.21
CA ASN A 25 1.17 -14.75 -14.82
C ASN A 25 2.22 -13.94 -14.05
N PHE A 26 1.78 -12.91 -13.33
CA PHE A 26 2.66 -12.03 -12.55
C PHE A 26 2.83 -12.45 -11.08
N PHE A 27 2.04 -13.43 -10.61
CA PHE A 27 2.06 -13.96 -9.24
C PHE A 27 2.21 -12.86 -8.16
N CYS A 28 3.31 -12.85 -7.42
CA CYS A 28 3.58 -11.92 -6.32
C CYS A 28 4.57 -10.80 -6.68
N ASP A 29 5.03 -10.71 -7.93
CA ASP A 29 6.15 -9.82 -8.33
C ASP A 29 5.86 -8.36 -8.01
N HIS A 30 4.64 -7.90 -8.32
CA HIS A 30 4.21 -6.52 -8.04
C HIS A 30 4.17 -6.20 -6.54
N GLY A 31 3.84 -7.19 -5.70
CA GLY A 31 3.88 -7.04 -4.24
C GLY A 31 5.30 -6.98 -3.69
N ILE A 32 6.20 -7.82 -4.21
CA ILE A 32 7.64 -7.81 -3.87
C ILE A 32 8.26 -6.46 -4.26
N ALA A 33 7.98 -5.99 -5.48
CA ALA A 33 8.46 -4.70 -5.96
C ALA A 33 7.93 -3.54 -5.08
N ALA A 34 6.62 -3.52 -4.80
CA ALA A 34 6.01 -2.47 -3.98
C ALA A 34 6.57 -2.41 -2.57
N GLN A 35 6.69 -3.57 -1.90
CA GLN A 35 7.26 -3.64 -0.56
C GLN A 35 8.72 -3.18 -0.55
N THR A 36 9.52 -3.59 -1.52
CA THR A 36 10.93 -3.18 -1.64
C THR A 36 11.06 -1.67 -1.83
N ILE A 37 10.22 -1.08 -2.70
CA ILE A 37 10.16 0.38 -2.90
C ILE A 37 9.81 1.09 -1.58
N LEU A 38 8.80 0.61 -0.85
CA LEU A 38 8.37 1.21 0.41
C LEU A 38 9.44 1.12 1.49
N LEU A 39 10.15 -0.02 1.60
CA LEU A 39 11.28 -0.16 2.51
C LEU A 39 12.40 0.84 2.17
N GLY A 40 12.74 0.98 0.88
CA GLY A 40 13.70 1.98 0.42
C GLY A 40 13.24 3.42 0.72
N ALA A 41 11.96 3.72 0.54
CA ALA A 41 11.39 5.02 0.88
C ALA A 41 11.54 5.33 2.38
N ARG A 42 11.30 4.35 3.26
CA ARG A 42 11.50 4.52 4.72
C ARG A 42 12.95 4.83 5.08
N VAL A 43 13.92 4.17 4.44
CA VAL A 43 15.36 4.46 4.64
C VAL A 43 15.69 5.92 4.32
N LEU A 44 15.01 6.49 3.32
CA LEU A 44 15.18 7.89 2.92
C LEU A 44 14.33 8.88 3.74
N GLY A 45 13.67 8.43 4.81
CA GLY A 45 12.80 9.27 5.65
C GLY A 45 11.45 9.63 5.00
N LEU A 46 11.08 8.96 3.92
CA LEU A 46 9.78 9.11 3.28
C LEU A 46 8.78 8.10 3.87
N GLY A 47 7.51 8.26 3.52
CA GLY A 47 6.45 7.30 3.75
C GLY A 47 5.75 6.97 2.44
N GLY A 48 4.89 5.96 2.48
CA GLY A 48 4.08 5.62 1.34
C GLY A 48 2.94 4.68 1.66
N CYS A 49 2.03 4.56 0.71
CA CYS A 49 0.87 3.68 0.77
C CYS A 49 0.75 2.96 -0.56
N MET A 50 0.74 1.64 -0.54
CA MET A 50 0.41 0.83 -1.70
C MET A 50 -1.09 0.54 -1.71
N PHE A 51 -1.76 0.75 -2.85
CA PHE A 51 -3.20 0.52 -2.99
C PHE A 51 -3.55 -0.03 -4.37
N ALA A 52 -4.58 -0.89 -4.39
CA ALA A 52 -5.13 -1.51 -5.60
C ALA A 52 -6.55 -1.02 -5.93
N SER A 53 -7.19 -0.26 -5.04
CA SER A 53 -8.51 0.32 -5.28
C SER A 53 -8.39 1.51 -6.24
N ILE A 54 -8.35 1.19 -7.53
CA ILE A 54 -8.03 2.13 -8.60
C ILE A 54 -9.05 1.97 -9.72
N ASN A 55 -9.51 3.08 -10.30
CA ASN A 55 -10.21 3.04 -11.58
C ASN A 55 -9.18 2.80 -12.71
N ILE A 56 -8.94 1.54 -13.05
CA ILE A 56 -7.90 1.13 -14.01
C ILE A 56 -8.14 1.78 -15.38
N LYS A 57 -9.38 1.81 -15.88
CA LYS A 57 -9.71 2.41 -17.17
C LYS A 57 -9.29 3.89 -17.21
N MET A 58 -9.71 4.64 -16.20
CA MET A 58 -9.38 6.07 -16.08
C MET A 58 -7.88 6.30 -15.90
N LEU A 59 -7.19 5.47 -15.11
CA LEU A 59 -5.74 5.58 -14.92
C LEU A 59 -4.98 5.33 -16.22
N LYS A 60 -5.37 4.29 -16.98
CA LYS A 60 -4.76 3.98 -18.28
C LYS A 60 -4.95 5.12 -19.27
N GLU A 61 -6.15 5.68 -19.35
CA GLU A 61 -6.43 6.83 -20.22
C GLU A 61 -5.61 8.06 -19.81
N TYR A 62 -5.60 8.40 -18.53
CA TYR A 62 -4.92 9.59 -18.02
C TYR A 62 -3.39 9.54 -18.21
N LEU A 63 -2.79 8.35 -18.06
CA LEU A 63 -1.34 8.15 -18.21
C LEU A 63 -0.93 7.61 -19.59
N ASN A 64 -1.87 7.48 -20.53
CA ASN A 64 -1.66 6.89 -21.85
C ASN A 64 -0.95 5.51 -21.81
N ILE A 65 -1.41 4.63 -20.91
CA ILE A 65 -0.86 3.28 -20.72
C ILE A 65 -1.44 2.34 -21.78
N GLY A 66 -0.57 1.73 -22.58
CA GLY A 66 -0.96 0.82 -23.67
C GLY A 66 -1.71 -0.43 -23.23
N ASP A 67 -2.39 -1.09 -24.17
CA ASP A 67 -3.29 -2.22 -23.89
C ASP A 67 -2.59 -3.45 -23.32
N LYS A 68 -1.33 -3.68 -23.68
CA LYS A 68 -0.51 -4.79 -23.19
C LYS A 68 0.02 -4.58 -21.76
N LEU A 69 -0.16 -3.38 -21.20
CA LEU A 69 0.26 -3.06 -19.85
C LEU A 69 -0.96 -3.02 -18.92
N GLU A 70 -0.90 -3.79 -17.84
CA GLU A 70 -1.95 -3.89 -16.82
C GLU A 70 -1.49 -3.22 -15.52
N PRO A 71 -2.13 -2.13 -15.05
CA PRO A 71 -1.88 -1.60 -13.72
C PRO A 71 -2.22 -2.63 -12.63
N LYS A 72 -1.21 -3.06 -11.87
CA LYS A 72 -1.36 -4.03 -10.77
C LYS A 72 -1.49 -3.35 -9.42
N LEU A 73 -0.71 -2.29 -9.18
CA LEU A 73 -0.66 -1.58 -7.91
C LEU A 73 -0.17 -0.15 -8.11
N VAL A 74 -0.57 0.77 -7.23
CA VAL A 74 0.02 2.11 -7.16
C VAL A 74 0.65 2.30 -5.79
N VAL A 75 1.86 2.85 -5.77
CA VAL A 75 2.57 3.26 -4.56
C VAL A 75 2.56 4.79 -4.50
N ALA A 76 1.78 5.34 -3.57
CA ALA A 76 1.86 6.74 -3.18
C ALA A 76 3.11 6.97 -2.31
N LEU A 77 3.82 8.08 -2.53
CA LEU A 77 5.02 8.46 -1.79
C LEU A 77 4.96 9.93 -1.36
N GLY A 78 5.52 10.24 -0.19
CA GLY A 78 5.60 11.60 0.32
C GLY A 78 6.34 11.67 1.66
N LYS A 79 6.49 12.89 2.18
CA LYS A 79 6.97 13.08 3.55
C LYS A 79 5.85 12.69 4.52
N PRO A 80 6.09 11.81 5.52
CA PRO A 80 5.09 11.49 6.52
C PRO A 80 4.67 12.74 7.31
N VAL A 81 3.37 12.84 7.56
CA VAL A 81 2.74 13.89 8.39
C VAL A 81 1.80 13.32 9.45
N GLU A 82 1.70 11.99 9.52
CA GLU A 82 0.87 11.26 10.46
C GLU A 82 1.76 10.35 11.31
N ASP A 83 1.42 10.23 12.59
CA ASP A 83 1.98 9.23 13.49
C ASP A 83 1.19 7.92 13.35
N ILE A 84 1.91 6.80 13.29
CA ILE A 84 1.33 5.47 13.09
C ILE A 84 1.76 4.60 14.26
N GLN A 85 0.79 3.93 14.88
CA GLN A 85 1.00 2.98 15.94
C GLN A 85 0.51 1.60 15.49
N ILE A 86 1.33 0.59 15.75
CA ILE A 86 0.92 -0.81 15.63
C ILE A 86 0.38 -1.22 16.98
N ASP A 87 -0.82 -1.79 16.99
CA ASP A 87 -1.44 -2.33 18.19
C ASP A 87 -1.52 -3.84 18.08
N GLU A 88 -1.41 -4.53 19.21
CA GLU A 88 -1.78 -5.94 19.32
C GLU A 88 -3.27 -6.10 18.97
N LEU A 89 -3.61 -7.16 18.26
CA LEU A 89 -4.99 -7.45 17.92
C LEU A 89 -5.78 -7.81 19.17
N ASP A 90 -6.95 -7.20 19.34
CA ASP A 90 -7.82 -7.51 20.46
C ASP A 90 -8.44 -8.91 20.33
N LYS A 91 -9.08 -9.37 21.42
CA LYS A 91 -9.76 -10.67 21.47
C LYS A 91 -10.96 -10.77 20.52
N ASP A 92 -11.55 -9.63 20.16
CA ASP A 92 -12.68 -9.56 19.24
C ASP A 92 -12.22 -9.71 17.78
N GLY A 93 -10.92 -9.53 17.52
CA GLY A 93 -10.26 -9.81 16.26
C GLY A 93 -10.49 -8.73 15.19
N ASP A 94 -10.87 -7.51 15.57
CA ASP A 94 -11.14 -6.45 14.58
C ASP A 94 -9.82 -5.87 14.03
N ILE A 95 -9.56 -6.17 12.75
CA ILE A 95 -8.36 -5.73 12.03
C ILE A 95 -8.51 -4.35 11.40
N LYS A 96 -9.66 -3.68 11.55
CA LYS A 96 -9.87 -2.36 10.98
C LYS A 96 -8.97 -1.35 11.68
N TYR A 97 -8.18 -0.66 10.88
CA TYR A 97 -7.45 0.50 11.36
C TYR A 97 -8.42 1.63 11.76
N TRP A 98 -7.99 2.48 12.70
CA TRP A 98 -8.77 3.61 13.18
C TRP A 98 -7.85 4.80 13.49
N ARG A 99 -8.44 5.91 13.94
CA ARG A 99 -7.70 7.10 14.38
C ARG A 99 -8.23 7.54 15.73
N ASP A 100 -7.33 7.85 16.64
CA ASP A 100 -7.67 8.32 17.98
C ASP A 100 -7.97 9.84 18.00
N GLU A 101 -8.24 10.36 19.19
CA GLU A 101 -8.46 11.80 19.42
C GLU A 101 -7.23 12.66 19.11
N ASN A 102 -6.02 12.08 19.22
CA ASN A 102 -4.74 12.72 18.90
C ASN A 102 -4.34 12.57 17.43
N LYS A 103 -5.20 11.96 16.60
CA LYS A 103 -4.97 11.66 15.17
C LYS A 103 -3.87 10.63 14.91
N ILE A 104 -3.47 9.86 15.91
CA ILE A 104 -2.59 8.70 15.72
C ILE A 104 -3.35 7.64 14.91
N HIS A 105 -2.70 7.09 13.89
CA HIS A 105 -3.25 6.03 13.07
C HIS A 105 -2.91 4.67 13.66
N HIS A 106 -3.94 4.01 14.19
CA HIS A 106 -3.84 2.72 14.87
C HIS A 106 -4.06 1.58 13.89
N VAL A 107 -3.12 0.64 13.83
CA VAL A 107 -3.15 -0.51 12.92
C VAL A 107 -3.03 -1.80 13.74
N PRO A 108 -4.16 -2.49 14.01
CA PRO A 108 -4.15 -3.77 14.70
C PRO A 108 -3.39 -4.83 13.90
N LYS A 109 -2.50 -5.58 14.54
CA LYS A 109 -1.73 -6.68 13.96
C LYS A 109 -1.86 -7.94 14.80
N ARG A 110 -2.07 -9.07 14.12
CA ARG A 110 -2.07 -10.40 14.74
C ARG A 110 -0.72 -10.69 15.38
N ASP A 111 -0.76 -11.40 16.50
CA ASP A 111 0.45 -11.91 17.12
C ASP A 111 1.10 -12.99 16.26
N LEU A 112 2.41 -13.20 16.49
CA LEU A 112 3.19 -14.19 15.78
C LEU A 112 2.62 -15.60 15.99
N ASP A 113 2.19 -15.91 17.20
CA ASP A 113 1.63 -17.21 17.58
C ASP A 113 0.30 -17.51 16.87
N ASP A 114 -0.45 -16.47 16.47
CA ASP A 114 -1.70 -16.62 15.71
C ASP A 114 -1.46 -16.93 14.21
N ILE A 115 -0.26 -16.64 13.69
CA ILE A 115 0.08 -16.83 12.28
C ILE A 115 0.99 -18.04 12.04
N ILE A 116 1.63 -18.58 13.07
CA ILE A 116 2.39 -19.83 13.01
C ILE A 116 1.44 -21.00 13.31
N ILE A 117 1.11 -21.78 12.27
CA ILE A 117 0.22 -22.96 12.41
C ILE A 117 0.93 -24.24 12.85
N GLY A 118 2.26 -24.24 12.93
CA GLY A 118 3.07 -25.37 13.34
C GLY A 118 4.57 -25.06 13.36
N SER A 119 5.31 -25.73 14.23
CA SER A 119 6.78 -25.69 14.30
C SER A 119 7.31 -27.12 14.41
N TRP A 120 8.45 -27.40 13.77
CA TRP A 120 9.06 -28.72 13.68
C TRP A 120 10.53 -28.62 14.06
#